data_AF-A0A838J780-F1
#
_entry.id   AF-A0A838J780-F1
#
_cell.length_a   1.000
_cell.length_b   1.000
_cell.length_c   1.000
_cell.angle_alpha   90.00
_cell.angle_beta   90.00
_cell.angle_gamma   90.00
#
_symmetry.space_group_name_H-M   'P 1'
#
loop_
_entity.id
_entity.type
_entity.pdbx_description
1 polymer ?
#
loop_
_entity_poly.entity_id
_entity_poly.type
_entity_poly.pdbx_seq_one_letter_code
_entity_poly.pdbx_strand_id
1 'polypeptide(L)' 'MQEETTSIDMLVEQAKEGNQQALEAVVRSIQDRVYNLALRMLQVPADAEDAAQEILVKIV' A
#
# COMPACT_ATOMS: atom_id res chain seq x y z
N MET A 1 15.48 -13.12 15.01
CA MET A 1 15.08 -11.85 14.37
C MET A 1 13.76 -12.12 13.64
N GLN A 2 12.65 -12.03 14.37
CA GLN A 2 11.28 -12.13 13.85
C GLN A 2 10.50 -11.07 14.63
N GLU A 3 10.63 -9.81 14.22
CA GLU A 3 9.94 -8.68 14.89
C GLU A 3 9.11 -7.83 13.91
N GLU A 4 9.21 -8.05 12.59
CA GLU A 4 8.52 -7.19 11.61
C GLU A 4 7.05 -7.55 11.35
N THR A 5 6.63 -8.81 11.56
CA THR A 5 5.27 -9.24 11.20
C THR A 5 4.20 -8.62 12.11
N THR A 6 4.43 -8.58 13.43
CA THR A 6 3.45 -8.06 14.39
C THR A 6 3.13 -6.58 14.18
N SER A 7 4.07 -5.79 13.63
CA SER A 7 3.86 -4.36 13.45
C SER A 7 2.90 -4.02 12.30
N ILE A 8 2.94 -4.75 11.18
CA ILE A 8 2.01 -4.48 10.06
C ILE A 8 0.58 -4.85 10.45
N ASP A 9 0.39 -6.01 11.09
CA ASP A 9 -0.93 -6.45 11.55
C ASP A 9 -1.53 -5.45 12.55
N MET A 10 -0.72 -4.94 13.48
CA MET A 10 -1.14 -3.88 14.41
C MET A 10 -1.49 -2.56 13.71
N LEU A 11 -0.71 -2.15 12.70
CA LEU A 11 -1.02 -0.95 11.92
C LEU A 11 -2.31 -1.11 11.12
N VAL A 12 -2.60 -2.31 10.60
CA VAL A 12 -3.86 -2.61 9.92
C VAL A 12 -5.04 -2.53 10.89
N GLU A 13 -4.91 -3.06 12.11
CA GLU A 13 -5.95 -2.94 13.14
C GLU A 13 -6.21 -1.47 13.50
N GLN A 14 -5.15 -0.69 13.76
CA GLN A 14 -5.28 0.74 14.03
C GLN A 14 -5.88 1.51 12.85
N ALA A 15 -5.50 1.17 11.62
CA ALA A 15 -6.06 1.78 10.41
C ALA A 15 -7.58 1.52 10.31
N LYS A 16 -8.03 0.30 10.65
CA LYS A 16 -9.46 -0.04 10.71
C LYS A 16 -10.21 0.72 11.82
N GLU A 17 -9.54 1.10 12.90
CA GLU A 17 -10.08 1.97 13.95
C GLU A 17 -10.12 3.46 13.55
N GLY A 18 -9.67 3.82 12.34
CA GLY A 18 -9.65 5.20 11.84
C GLY A 18 -8.33 5.93 12.09
N ASN A 19 -7.26 5.23 12.48
CA ASN A 19 -5.94 5.82 12.63
C ASN A 19 -5.30 6.08 11.25
N GLN A 20 -5.31 7.35 10.86
CA GLN A 20 -4.81 7.79 9.56
C GLN A 20 -3.30 7.57 9.38
N GLN A 21 -2.50 7.68 10.45
CA GLN A 21 -1.05 7.41 10.38
C GLN A 21 -0.76 5.93 10.17
N ALA A 22 -1.53 5.06 10.82
CA ALA A 22 -1.39 3.63 10.67
C ALA A 22 -1.79 3.18 9.26
N LEU A 23 -2.88 3.74 8.73
CA LEU A 23 -3.30 3.53 7.35
C LEU A 23 -2.21 3.97 6.35
N GLU A 24 -1.66 5.18 6.53
CA GLU A 24 -0.61 5.70 5.66
C GLU A 24 0.63 4.81 5.66
N ALA A 25 1.04 4.29 6.83
CA ALA A 25 2.17 3.37 6.94
C ALA A 25 1.92 2.04 6.20
N VAL A 26 0.72 1.49 6.29
CA VAL A 26 0.32 0.27 5.56
C VAL A 26 0.28 0.52 4.07
N VAL A 27 -0.40 1.59 3.64
CA VAL A 27 -0.54 1.98 2.23
C VAL A 27 0.83 2.22 1.60
N ARG A 28 1.72 2.94 2.29
CA ARG A 28 3.08 3.21 1.80
C ARG A 28 3.92 1.95 1.67
N SER A 29 3.74 0.98 2.56
CA SER A 29 4.43 -0.33 2.49
C SER A 29 4.01 -1.14 1.26
N ILE A 30 2.75 -1.03 0.83
CA ILE A 30 2.25 -1.74 -0.36
C ILE A 30 2.36 -0.94 -1.66
N GLN A 31 2.42 0.40 -1.59
CA GLN A 31 2.43 1.31 -2.74
C GLN A 31 3.57 0.98 -3.72
N ASP A 32 4.80 0.82 -3.24
CA ASP A 32 5.95 0.49 -4.10
C ASP A 32 5.76 -0.86 -4.80
N ARG A 33 5.15 -1.84 -4.13
CA ARG A 33 4.91 -3.18 -4.70
C ARG A 33 3.82 -3.12 -5.77
N VAL A 34 2.74 -2.39 -5.51
CA VAL A 34 1.65 -2.19 -6.46
C VAL A 34 2.13 -1.41 -7.68
N TYR A 35 2.90 -0.34 -7.49
CA TYR A 35 3.48 0.45 -8.58
C TYR A 35 4.43 -0.40 -9.44
N ASN A 36 5.35 -1.16 -8.82
CA ASN A 36 6.25 -2.03 -9.57
C ASN A 36 5.51 -3.15 -10.32
N LEU A 37 4.41 -3.66 -9.78
CA LEU A 37 3.56 -4.62 -10.47
C LEU A 37 2.87 -3.97 -11.67
N ALA A 38 2.24 -2.81 -11.46
CA ALA A 38 1.57 -2.05 -12.52
C ALA A 38 2.55 -1.67 -13.64
N LEU A 39 3.77 -1.24 -13.28
CA LEU A 39 4.84 -0.91 -14.22
C LEU A 39 5.27 -2.12 -15.05
N ARG A 40 5.34 -3.32 -14.45
CA ARG A 40 5.64 -4.56 -15.17
C ARG A 40 4.52 -4.97 -16.14
N MET A 41 3.26 -4.62 -15.85
CA MET A 41 2.11 -4.99 -16.68
C MET A 41 1.83 -3.97 -17.79
N LEU A 42 1.93 -2.68 -17.50
CA LEU A 42 1.57 -1.59 -18.40
C LEU A 42 2.78 -1.09 -19.20
N GLN A 43 4.01 -1.26 -18.70
CA GLN A 43 5.26 -0.75 -19.28
C GLN A 43 5.28 0.76 -19.56
N VAL A 44 4.27 1.50 -19.11
CA VAL A 44 4.14 2.95 -19.20
C VAL A 44 4.07 3.49 -17.78
N PRO A 45 5.01 4.36 -17.36
CA PRO A 45 5.07 4.83 -15.98
C PRO A 45 3.86 5.68 -15.60
N ALA A 46 3.29 6.45 -16.53
CA ALA A 46 2.09 7.26 -16.28
C ALA A 46 0.85 6.39 -16.01
N ASP A 47 0.55 5.40 -16.86
CA ASP A 47 -0.55 4.46 -16.62
C ASP A 47 -0.32 3.60 -15.38
N ALA A 48 0.94 3.22 -15.10
CA ALA A 48 1.27 2.44 -13.90
C ALA A 48 1.06 3.24 -12.61
N GLU A 49 1.38 4.53 -12.61
CA GLU A 49 1.08 5.44 -11.50
C GLU A 49 -0.44 5.56 -11.32
N ASP A 50 -1.17 5.84 -12.39
CA ASP A 50 -2.63 5.99 -12.35
C ASP A 50 -3.33 4.72 -11.84
N ALA A 51 -2.96 3.56 -12.38
CA ALA A 51 -3.47 2.26 -11.93
C ALA A 51 -3.10 1.96 -10.47
N ALA A 52 -1.87 2.26 -10.05
CA ALA A 52 -1.45 2.06 -8.66
C ALA A 52 -2.23 2.98 -7.71
N GLN A 53 -2.45 4.24 -8.08
CA GLN A 53 -3.26 5.17 -7.30
C GLN A 53 -4.72 4.72 -7.21
N GLU A 54 -5.34 4.31 -8.33
CA GLU A 54 -6.70 3.75 -8.33
C GLU A 54 -6.83 2.52 -7.42
N ILE A 55 -5.84 1.62 -7.45
CA ILE A 55 -5.82 0.43 -6.58
C ILE A 55 -5.71 0.84 -5.11
N LEU A 56 -4.81 1.77 -4.77
CA LEU A 56 -4.62 2.23 -3.39
C LEU A 56 -5.86 2.93 -2.85
N VAL A 57 -6.52 3.75 -3.66
CA VAL A 57 -7.76 4.44 -3.29
C VAL A 57 -8.92 3.45 -3.08
N LYS A 58 -8.97 2.32 -3.79
CA LYS A 58 -10.00 1.29 -3.57
C LYS A 58 -9.79 0.43 -2.33
N ILE A 59 -8.56 0.40 -1.79
CA ILE A 59 -8.21 -0.40 -0.61
C ILE A 59 -8.58 0.33 0.69
N VAL A 60 -8.56 1.66 0.67
CA VAL A 60 -8.94 2.55 1.78
C VAL A 60 -10.45 2.74 1.83
#